data_AF-A0A7V9HZG1-F1
#
_entry.id   AF-A0A7V9HZG1-F1
#
_cell.length_a   1.000
_cell.length_b   1.000
_cell.length_c   1.000
_cell.angle_alpha   90.00
_cell.angle_beta   90.00
_cell.angle_gamma   90.00
#
_symmetry.space_group_name_H-M   'P 1'
#
loop_
_entity.id
_entity.type
_entity.pdbx_description
1 polymer ?
#
loop_
_entity_poly.entity_id
_entity_poly.type
_entity_poly.pdbx_seq_one_letter_code
_entity_poly.pdbx_strand_id
1 'polypeptide(L)'
;MDFSTINYFAVLAAALSTFVLGGLWYSPLLFGKAWMRANGFSDADLQTLSKARMFGWSFLFSLVMSVNLAMFLSGPTTNIIWGMAAGGLA
;
A
#
# COMPACT_ATOMS: atom_id res chain seq x y z
N MET A 1 -8.34 20.17 10.44
CA MET A 1 -8.57 18.86 9.81
C MET A 1 -9.53 18.10 10.71
N ASP A 2 -10.74 17.86 10.22
CA ASP A 2 -11.79 17.17 10.99
C ASP A 2 -11.71 15.68 10.69
N PHE A 3 -11.35 14.87 11.69
CA PHE A 3 -11.26 13.41 11.53
C PHE A 3 -12.64 12.74 11.48
N SER A 4 -13.70 13.43 11.92
CA SER A 4 -15.05 12.86 11.94
C SER A 4 -15.68 12.72 10.54
N THR A 5 -15.13 13.42 9.54
CA THR A 5 -15.58 13.35 8.14
C THR A 5 -14.96 12.20 7.36
N ILE A 6 -14.01 11.46 7.97
CA ILE A 6 -13.32 10.35 7.30
C ILE A 6 -14.12 9.06 7.39
N ASN A 7 -14.29 8.43 6.23
CA ASN A 7 -14.78 7.07 6.15
C ASN A 7 -13.64 6.07 6.43
N TYR A 8 -13.58 5.57 7.67
CA TYR A 8 -12.56 4.61 8.09
C TYR A 8 -12.63 3.26 7.36
N PHE A 9 -13.80 2.85 6.86
CA PHE A 9 -13.91 1.65 6.03
C PHE A 9 -13.25 1.87 4.66
N ALA A 10 -13.38 3.06 4.09
CA ALA A 10 -12.69 3.41 2.84
C ALA A 10 -11.17 3.45 3.03
N VAL A 11 -10.69 3.97 4.17
CA VAL A 11 -9.27 3.94 4.53
C VAL A 11 -8.75 2.51 4.62
N LEU A 12 -9.48 1.62 5.30
CA LEU A 12 -9.09 0.22 5.42
C LEU A 12 -9.09 -0.48 4.05
N ALA A 13 -10.10 -0.23 3.21
CA ALA A 13 -10.17 -0.78 1.86
C ALA A 13 -9.00 -0.31 0.98
N ALA A 14 -8.64 0.98 1.05
CA ALA A 14 -7.47 1.52 0.37
C ALA A 14 -6.17 0.89 0.86
N ALA A 15 -6.00 0.72 2.18
CA ALA A 15 -4.82 0.10 2.76
C ALA A 15 -4.68 -1.37 2.32
N LEU A 16 -5.79 -2.12 2.30
CA LEU A 16 -5.82 -3.49 1.80
C LEU A 16 -5.50 -3.56 0.30
N SER A 17 -6.03 -2.64 -0.50
CA SER A 17 -5.72 -2.56 -1.94
C SER A 17 -4.21 -2.38 -2.17
N THR A 18 -3.61 -1.38 -1.54
CA THR A 18 -2.16 -1.11 -1.62
C THR A 18 -1.34 -2.31 -1.13
N PHE A 19 -1.74 -2.93 -0.03
CA PHE A 19 -1.05 -4.08 0.54
C PHE A 19 -1.09 -5.30 -0.39
N VAL A 20 -2.25 -5.62 -0.97
CA VAL A 20 -2.41 -6.74 -1.90
C VAL A 20 -1.63 -6.50 -3.19
N LEU A 21 -1.70 -5.29 -3.75
CA LEU A 21 -0.93 -4.93 -4.96
C LEU A 21 0.58 -4.98 -4.69
N GLY A 22 1.03 -4.51 -3.53
CA GLY A 22 2.42 -4.64 -3.10
C GLY A 22 2.85 -6.11 -2.97
N GLY A 23 2.03 -6.94 -2.33
CA GLY A 23 2.27 -8.38 -2.24
C GLY A 23 2.35 -9.07 -3.61
N LEU A 24 1.47 -8.68 -4.54
CA LEU A 24 1.47 -9.20 -5.91
C LEU A 24 2.71 -8.76 -6.67
N TRP A 25 3.15 -7.50 -6.52
CA TRP A 25 4.35 -6.95 -7.15
C TRP A 25 5.61 -7.75 -6.80
N TYR A 26 5.79 -8.07 -5.52
CA TYR A 26 6.93 -8.86 -5.03
C TYR A 26 6.72 -10.38 -5.12
N SER A 27 5.60 -10.84 -5.67
CA SER A 27 5.34 -12.26 -5.86
C SER A 27 6.16 -12.86 -7.01
N PRO A 28 6.34 -14.19 -7.04
CA PRO A 28 6.95 -14.87 -8.19
C PRO A 28 6.17 -14.72 -9.51
N LEU A 29 4.90 -14.33 -9.45
CA LEU A 29 4.04 -14.15 -10.62
C LEU A 29 4.35 -12.85 -11.38
N LEU A 30 4.75 -11.80 -10.66
CA LEU A 30 5.15 -10.51 -11.25
C LEU A 30 6.66 -10.33 -11.15
N PHE A 31 7.15 -9.41 -10.31
CA PHE A 31 8.51 -8.90 -10.36
C PHE A 31 9.41 -9.42 -9.23
N GLY A 32 8.92 -10.30 -8.35
CA GLY A 32 9.68 -10.77 -7.18
C GLY A 32 11.05 -11.35 -7.53
N LYS A 33 11.13 -12.25 -8.52
CA LYS A 33 12.40 -12.87 -8.94
C LYS A 33 13.38 -11.87 -9.57
N ALA A 34 12.85 -10.90 -10.32
CA ALA A 34 13.68 -9.86 -10.94
C ALA A 34 14.25 -8.91 -9.88
N TRP A 35 13.42 -8.49 -8.93
CA TRP A 35 13.83 -7.70 -7.76
C TRP A 35 14.88 -8.41 -6.92
N MET A 36 14.71 -9.70 -6.63
CA MET A 36 15.70 -10.49 -5.89
C MET A 36 17.07 -10.49 -6.61
N ARG A 37 17.08 -10.80 -7.92
CA ARG A 37 18.31 -10.81 -8.71
C ARG A 37 19.00 -9.45 -8.74
N ALA A 38 18.23 -8.37 -8.89
CA ALA A 38 18.76 -7.00 -8.90
C ALA A 38 19.38 -6.59 -7.55
N ASN A 39 18.89 -7.15 -6.44
CA ASN A 39 19.41 -6.89 -5.10
C ASN A 39 20.43 -7.95 -4.62
N GLY A 40 20.74 -8.96 -5.44
CA GLY A 40 21.64 -10.04 -5.06
C GLY A 40 21.10 -11.00 -4.01
N PHE A 41 19.78 -11.06 -3.80
CA PHE A 41 19.17 -11.96 -2.84
C PHE A 41 19.01 -13.38 -3.39
N SER A 42 19.34 -14.36 -2.56
CA SER A 42 19.03 -15.77 -2.78
C SER A 42 17.70 -16.16 -2.14
N ASP A 43 17.14 -17.30 -2.54
CA ASP A 43 15.93 -17.84 -1.89
C ASP A 43 16.17 -18.18 -0.41
N ALA A 44 17.41 -18.54 -0.03
CA ALA A 44 17.77 -18.84 1.35
C ALA A 44 17.71 -17.58 2.24
N ASP A 45 18.14 -16.43 1.72
CA ASP A 45 18.09 -15.15 2.44
C ASP A 45 16.66 -14.78 2.83
N LEU A 46 15.71 -14.95 1.90
CA LEU A 46 14.30 -14.64 2.15
C LEU A 46 13.63 -15.58 3.17
N GLN A 47 14.14 -16.80 3.34
CA GLN A 47 13.61 -17.73 4.35
C GLN A 47 14.01 -17.32 5.77
N THR A 48 15.13 -16.62 5.94
CA THR A 48 15.57 -16.12 7.25
C THR A 48 14.78 -14.90 7.72
N LEU A 49 14.08 -14.21 6.80
CA LEU A 49 13.31 -13.03 7.12
C LEU A 49 11.97 -13.38 7.77
N SER A 50 11.63 -12.66 8.84
CA SER A 50 10.31 -12.78 9.46
C SER A 50 9.24 -12.20 8.54
N LYS A 51 8.52 -13.07 7.83
CA LYS A 51 7.39 -12.70 6.97
C LYS A 51 6.34 -11.90 7.74
N ALA A 52 6.02 -12.32 8.96
CA ALA A 52 5.06 -11.62 9.82
C ALA A 52 5.49 -10.18 10.11
N ARG A 53 6.78 -9.96 10.39
CA ARG A 53 7.31 -8.61 10.63
C ARG A 53 7.27 -7.75 9.37
N MET A 54 7.70 -8.30 8.23
CA MET A 54 7.67 -7.58 6.96
C MET A 54 6.24 -7.17 6.57
N PHE A 55 5.33 -8.15 6.50
CA PHE A 55 3.93 -7.88 6.15
C PHE A 55 3.22 -7.00 7.18
N GLY A 56 3.52 -7.18 8.48
CA GLY A 56 2.97 -6.33 9.54
C GLY A 56 3.36 -4.85 9.36
N TRP A 57 4.64 -4.58 9.11
CA TRP A 57 5.10 -3.21 8.84
C TRP A 57 4.55 -2.67 7.53
N SER A 58 4.55 -3.46 6.45
CA SER A 58 4.00 -3.05 5.16
C SER A 58 2.52 -2.68 5.28
N PHE A 59 1.73 -3.45 6.03
CA PHE A 59 0.32 -3.13 6.26
C PHE A 59 0.15 -1.87 7.10
N LEU A 60 0.93 -1.71 8.19
CA LEU A 60 0.87 -0.51 9.02
C LEU A 60 1.20 0.75 8.20
N PHE A 61 2.27 0.72 7.40
CA PHE A 61 2.60 1.85 6.53
C PHE A 61 1.54 2.08 5.45
N SER A 62 0.91 1.03 4.92
CA SER A 62 -0.22 1.16 3.99
C SER A 62 -1.41 1.86 4.64
N LEU A 63 -1.67 1.60 5.92
CA LEU A 63 -2.71 2.27 6.69
C LEU A 63 -2.39 3.75 6.89
N VAL A 64 -1.14 4.08 7.28
CA VAL A 64 -0.68 5.47 7.44
C VAL A 64 -0.82 6.24 6.13
N MET A 65 -0.39 5.65 5.00
CA MET A 65 -0.54 6.26 3.67
C MET A 65 -2.02 6.45 3.30
N SER A 66 -2.87 5.47 3.59
CA SER A 66 -4.31 5.55 3.29
C SER A 66 -5.03 6.61 4.12
N VAL A 67 -4.64 6.79 5.39
CA VAL A 67 -5.14 7.90 6.21
C VAL A 67 -4.70 9.23 5.60
N ASN A 68 -3.42 9.37 5.24
CA ASN A 68 -2.92 10.60 4.61
C ASN A 68 -3.69 10.93 3.32
N LEU A 69 -3.93 9.93 2.46
CA LEU A 69 -4.72 10.08 1.25
C LEU A 69 -6.17 10.48 1.55
N ALA A 70 -6.81 9.88 2.56
CA ALA A 70 -8.16 10.25 2.97
C ALA A 70 -8.22 11.70 3.50
N MET A 71 -7.21 12.15 4.26
CA MET A 71 -7.12 13.55 4.67
C MET A 71 -7.00 14.48 3.44
N PHE A 72 -6.15 14.11 2.48
CA PHE A 72 -5.92 14.88 1.24
C PHE A 72 -7.20 14.97 0.39
N LEU A 73 -7.98 13.90 0.33
CA LEU A 73 -9.21 13.80 -0.43
C LEU A 73 -10.47 14.22 0.36
N SER A 74 -10.34 14.79 1.57
CA SER A 74 -11.48 15.16 2.43
C SER A 74 -12.30 16.38 1.98
N GLY A 75 -12.03 16.91 0.78
CA GLY A 75 -12.74 18.06 0.21
C GLY A 75 -14.16 17.72 -0.27
N PRO A 76 -15.10 18.68 -0.21
CA PRO A 76 -16.50 18.46 -0.61
C PRO A 76 -16.68 18.18 -2.12
N THR A 77 -15.68 18.47 -2.94
CA THR A 77 -15.68 18.26 -4.39
C THR A 77 -15.03 16.94 -4.82
N THR A 78 -14.56 16.13 -3.88
CA THR A 78 -13.90 14.85 -4.19
C THR A 78 -14.89 13.88 -4.83
N ASN A 79 -14.56 13.46 -6.05
CA ASN A 79 -15.27 12.41 -6.79
C ASN A 79 -14.26 11.36 -7.27
N ILE A 80 -14.75 10.30 -7.91
CA ILE A 80 -13.91 9.19 -8.37
C ILE A 80 -12.85 9.65 -9.39
N ILE A 81 -13.17 10.60 -10.27
CA ILE A 81 -12.24 11.11 -11.29
C ILE A 81 -11.10 11.87 -10.61
N TRP A 82 -11.43 12.77 -9.69
CA TRP A 82 -10.43 13.51 -8.93
C TRP A 82 -9.58 12.59 -8.04
N GLY A 83 -10.20 11.62 -7.37
CA GLY A 83 -9.48 10.65 -6.55
C GLY A 83 -8.51 9.80 -7.36
N MET A 84 -8.90 9.34 -8.56
CA MET A 84 -8.01 8.61 -9.47
C MET A 84 -6.89 9.49 -10.01
N ALA A 85 -7.19 10.73 -10.41
CA ALA A 85 -6.19 11.68 -10.89
C ALA A 85 -5.16 12.02 -9.80
N ALA A 86 -5.63 12.34 -8.59
CA ALA A 86 -4.78 12.58 -7.43
C ALA A 86 -3.89 11.37 -7.11
N GLY A 87 -4.45 10.16 -7.14
CA GLY A 87 -3.69 8.94 -6.91
C GLY A 87 -2.66 8.62 -8.01
N GLY A 88 -2.95 8.97 -9.26
CA GLY A 88 -2.01 8.78 -10.38
C GLY A 88 -0.88 9.81 -10.45
N LEU A 89 -1.03 10.96 -9.78
CA LEU A 89 -0.03 12.03 -9.72
C LEU A 89 0.85 11.97 -8.46
N ALA A 90 0.48 11.16 -7.47
CA ALA A 90 1.24 10.90 -6.26
C ALA A 90 2.32 9.84 -6.50
#